data_AF-A0A0D6T7Q9-F1
#
_entry.id   AF-A0A0D6T7Q9-F1
#
_cell.length_a   1.000
_cell.length_b   1.000
_cell.length_c   1.000
_cell.angle_alpha   90.00
_cell.angle_beta   90.00
_cell.angle_gamma   90.00
#
_symmetry.space_group_name_H-M   'P 1'
#
loop_
_entity.id
_entity.type
_entity.pdbx_description
1 polymer ?
#
loop_
_entity_poly.entity_id
_entity_poly.type
_entity_poly.pdbx_seq_one_letter_code
_entity_poly.pdbx_strand_id
1 'polypeptide(L)'
;MAEANVDTGQTIAITNRGKEVTSFTNRAGKDVAFTRTQWEVRAIGPSQTQDRAAEGVDSDFIKQRLSEVADTYRSLGSIADRLGNTLTANALERMAQQIEKGEDMSDRAGAIEANPALERDVDQFEAKLIALRSTIKEIDRSIDRAPPEQRAQMDKDVDDMLRSVRELNPLGEQTRTLTSPASDSIYAEKVARDMQRDLAPDRLEAALEGSGIDPREVSARIEMTATTAALESRWVERDLHAVADKNGYDLATSEGLEKARDHVSDIYDRVEDALRDQSIDRTEAVDVHSTGERQDFRRLVQQFERTDFNWPYSEDSQTRQQGQNEVAAASDAFTDFADRSRDHAELASEAWDRNANDARGPEGYVPATERRMPDEDIQRAFTAIQMDRVREQEERAAQSQERDKAAALDEAKQLAARGGNMTFDESRRLVDAVERALGQDAVRDMQNGRAPDIPGMGTAQRHDFAIAYLKADQNIGSSRDHSHAIAQHNVAAVKHEQALRHERRGHEQDGHDFG
;
A
#
# COMPACT_ATOMS: atom_id res chain seq x y z
N MET A 1 -18.40 -38.89 22.90
CA MET A 1 -17.27 -38.83 23.87
C MET A 1 -17.86 -38.46 25.22
N ALA A 2 -17.21 -38.88 26.31
CA ALA A 2 -17.76 -38.94 27.67
C ALA A 2 -18.31 -37.60 28.21
N GLU A 3 -19.50 -37.63 28.81
CA GLU A 3 -20.12 -36.50 29.52
C GLU A 3 -19.22 -36.04 30.68
N ALA A 4 -18.81 -34.77 30.66
CA ALA A 4 -18.10 -34.17 31.78
C ALA A 4 -19.12 -33.72 32.84
N ASN A 5 -19.14 -34.41 33.99
CA ASN A 5 -19.90 -34.02 35.18
C ASN A 5 -19.44 -32.64 35.69
N VAL A 6 -20.26 -31.60 35.52
CA VAL A 6 -20.02 -30.25 36.06
C VAL A 6 -21.27 -29.80 36.82
N ASP A 7 -21.10 -29.51 38.12
CA ASP A 7 -22.18 -29.02 39.00
C ASP A 7 -22.33 -27.49 38.93
N THR A 8 -23.55 -27.00 39.18
CA THR A 8 -23.90 -25.57 39.21
C THR A 8 -23.01 -24.81 40.21
N GLY A 9 -22.18 -23.88 39.73
CA GLY A 9 -21.30 -23.04 40.55
C GLY A 9 -19.80 -23.35 40.46
N GLN A 10 -19.37 -24.30 39.62
CA GLN A 10 -17.95 -24.52 39.33
C GLN A 10 -17.43 -23.59 38.21
N THR A 11 -16.24 -23.01 38.40
CA THR A 11 -15.54 -22.28 37.33
C THR A 11 -15.01 -23.28 36.30
N ILE A 12 -15.20 -22.98 35.01
CA ILE A 12 -14.83 -23.88 33.92
C ILE A 12 -13.73 -23.24 33.08
N ALA A 13 -12.65 -23.99 32.82
CA ALA A 13 -11.59 -23.61 31.90
C ALA A 13 -11.86 -24.20 30.52
N ILE A 14 -11.89 -23.32 29.53
CA ILE A 14 -12.05 -23.66 28.11
C ILE A 14 -10.69 -23.52 27.45
N THR A 15 -10.12 -24.63 26.99
CA THR A 15 -8.80 -24.65 26.37
C THR A 15 -8.93 -24.97 24.87
N ASN A 16 -8.38 -24.10 24.02
CA ASN A 16 -8.28 -24.32 22.58
C ASN A 16 -7.29 -25.45 22.31
N ARG A 17 -7.74 -26.55 21.72
CA ARG A 17 -6.90 -27.74 21.42
C ARG A 17 -6.36 -27.75 19.98
N GLY A 18 -6.65 -26.71 19.20
CA GLY A 18 -6.22 -26.58 17.81
C GLY A 18 -7.33 -26.84 16.78
N LYS A 19 -6.95 -26.89 15.51
CA LYS A 19 -7.84 -26.97 14.35
C LYS A 19 -7.76 -28.35 13.68
N GLU A 20 -8.89 -29.00 13.45
CA GLU A 20 -9.03 -30.26 12.73
C GLU A 20 -9.50 -29.98 11.30
N VAL A 21 -8.74 -30.43 10.30
CA VAL A 21 -9.06 -30.22 8.88
C VAL A 21 -9.70 -31.47 8.31
N THR A 22 -10.96 -31.37 7.87
CA THR A 22 -11.64 -32.45 7.14
C THR A 22 -11.76 -32.05 5.68
N SER A 23 -11.27 -32.91 4.79
CA SER A 23 -11.26 -32.67 3.35
C SER A 23 -12.14 -33.68 2.61
N PHE A 24 -12.83 -33.19 1.58
CA PHE A 24 -13.54 -34.04 0.63
C PHE A 24 -13.46 -33.49 -0.79
N THR A 25 -13.51 -34.38 -1.76
CA THR A 25 -13.46 -34.03 -3.18
C THR A 25 -14.86 -33.71 -3.70
N ASN A 26 -15.03 -32.53 -4.29
CA ASN A 26 -16.31 -32.13 -4.86
C ASN A 26 -16.58 -32.84 -6.20
N ARG A 27 -17.80 -32.67 -6.73
CA ARG A 27 -18.26 -33.35 -7.95
C ARG A 27 -17.48 -32.95 -9.23
N ALA A 28 -16.66 -31.91 -9.16
CA ALA A 28 -15.73 -31.47 -10.20
C ALA A 28 -14.28 -31.98 -9.98
N GLY A 29 -14.05 -32.88 -9.01
CA GLY A 29 -12.75 -33.49 -8.74
C GLY A 29 -11.79 -32.62 -7.94
N LYS A 30 -12.26 -31.52 -7.33
CA LYS A 30 -11.42 -30.63 -6.52
C LYS A 30 -11.57 -30.93 -5.04
N ASP A 31 -10.45 -31.12 -4.36
CA ASP A 31 -10.39 -31.29 -2.91
C ASP A 31 -10.69 -29.97 -2.21
N VAL A 32 -11.75 -29.97 -1.40
CA VAL A 32 -12.15 -28.85 -0.55
C VAL A 32 -11.90 -29.25 0.89
N ALA A 33 -11.08 -28.48 1.60
CA ALA A 33 -10.70 -28.72 2.98
C ALA A 33 -11.36 -27.69 3.89
N PHE A 34 -12.08 -28.16 4.91
CA PHE A 34 -12.69 -27.32 5.93
C PHE A 34 -11.93 -27.47 7.23
N THR A 35 -11.74 -26.37 7.96
CA THR A 35 -10.92 -26.32 9.17
C THR A 35 -11.81 -26.01 10.38
N ARG A 36 -11.97 -26.98 11.28
CA ARG A 36 -12.82 -26.89 12.48
C ARG A 36 -11.98 -26.68 13.74
N THR A 37 -12.33 -25.72 14.61
CA THR A 37 -11.59 -25.53 15.88
C THR A 37 -12.16 -26.40 17.01
N GLN A 38 -11.32 -27.21 17.69
CA GLN A 38 -11.73 -28.03 18.84
C GLN A 38 -11.49 -27.32 20.18
N TRP A 39 -12.48 -27.40 21.07
CA TRP A 39 -12.44 -26.84 22.42
C TRP A 39 -12.70 -27.93 23.47
N GLU A 40 -11.91 -27.95 24.54
CA GLU A 40 -12.13 -28.81 25.71
C GLU A 40 -12.49 -27.97 26.93
N VAL A 41 -13.43 -28.47 27.75
CA VAL A 41 -14.06 -27.74 28.85
C VAL A 41 -13.85 -28.53 30.15
N ARG A 42 -13.14 -27.97 31.15
CA ARG A 42 -12.80 -28.65 32.42
C ARG A 42 -13.05 -27.77 33.65
N ALA A 43 -13.64 -28.31 34.71
CA ALA A 43 -13.89 -27.57 35.95
C ALA A 43 -12.61 -27.34 36.80
N ILE A 44 -12.43 -26.12 37.32
CA ILE A 44 -11.31 -25.72 38.20
C ILE A 44 -11.85 -24.91 39.40
N GLY A 45 -11.97 -25.55 40.57
CA GLY A 45 -11.93 -24.97 41.95
C GLY A 45 -12.87 -23.81 42.36
N PRO A 46 -13.23 -23.67 43.67
CA PRO A 46 -14.24 -22.70 44.10
C PRO A 46 -13.71 -21.28 44.40
N SER A 47 -14.24 -20.32 43.64
CA SER A 47 -14.73 -18.96 43.97
C SER A 47 -14.00 -18.04 44.98
N GLN A 48 -13.65 -16.83 44.51
CA GLN A 48 -13.97 -15.60 45.23
C GLN A 48 -14.62 -14.54 44.30
N THR A 49 -15.76 -14.06 44.78
CA THR A 49 -16.69 -13.03 44.33
C THR A 49 -16.09 -11.76 43.71
N GLN A 50 -16.72 -11.27 42.63
CA GLN A 50 -17.54 -10.03 42.68
C GLN A 50 -18.34 -9.85 41.38
N ASP A 51 -19.62 -9.51 41.53
CA ASP A 51 -20.52 -8.99 40.49
C ASP A 51 -19.80 -7.99 39.58
N ARG A 52 -19.54 -8.40 38.34
CA ARG A 52 -19.67 -7.51 37.20
C ARG A 52 -20.56 -8.22 36.21
N ALA A 53 -21.75 -7.65 36.04
CA ALA A 53 -22.66 -7.98 34.97
C ALA A 53 -21.86 -8.18 33.69
N ALA A 54 -21.97 -9.37 33.11
CA ALA A 54 -21.57 -9.58 31.73
C ALA A 54 -22.50 -8.72 30.86
N GLU A 55 -22.05 -7.54 30.47
CA GLU A 55 -22.62 -6.82 29.34
C GLU A 55 -22.42 -7.72 28.12
N GLY A 56 -23.51 -8.40 27.71
CA GLY A 56 -23.57 -9.01 26.41
C GLY A 56 -23.30 -7.92 25.38
N VAL A 57 -22.45 -8.22 24.40
CA VAL A 57 -22.30 -7.38 23.20
C VAL A 57 -23.72 -7.16 22.66
N ASP A 58 -24.13 -5.89 22.65
CA ASP A 58 -25.50 -5.47 22.40
C ASP A 58 -26.00 -6.02 21.06
N SER A 59 -27.06 -6.83 21.09
CA SER A 59 -27.66 -7.40 19.87
C SER A 59 -28.04 -6.30 18.88
N ASP A 60 -28.33 -5.10 19.39
CA ASP A 60 -28.65 -3.93 18.61
C ASP A 60 -27.41 -3.33 17.92
N PHE A 61 -26.22 -3.42 18.52
CA PHE A 61 -24.95 -3.04 17.87
C PHE A 61 -24.63 -3.94 16.67
N ILE A 62 -24.87 -5.25 16.77
CA ILE A 62 -24.64 -6.19 15.66
C ILE A 62 -25.67 -5.98 14.55
N LYS A 63 -26.95 -5.80 14.89
CA LYS A 63 -28.00 -5.48 13.90
C LYS A 63 -27.74 -4.16 13.19
N GLN A 64 -27.32 -3.14 13.92
CA GLN A 64 -26.92 -1.86 13.36
C GLN A 64 -25.77 -2.04 12.37
N ARG A 65 -24.72 -2.79 12.73
CA ARG A 65 -23.59 -3.04 11.83
C ARG A 65 -24.02 -3.80 10.57
N LEU A 66 -24.85 -4.84 10.71
CA LEU A 66 -25.37 -5.61 9.56
C LEU A 66 -26.26 -4.77 8.64
N SER A 67 -27.07 -3.86 9.20
CA SER A 67 -27.86 -2.89 8.42
C SER A 67 -26.96 -1.96 7.62
N GLU A 68 -25.92 -1.40 8.24
CA GLU A 68 -24.94 -0.52 7.57
C GLU A 68 -24.21 -1.24 6.42
N VAL A 69 -23.93 -2.54 6.59
CA VAL A 69 -23.39 -3.39 5.52
C VAL A 69 -24.42 -3.55 4.40
N ALA A 70 -25.67 -3.90 4.70
CA ALA A 70 -26.70 -4.12 3.71
C ALA A 70 -27.03 -2.84 2.91
N ASP A 71 -27.04 -1.68 3.57
CA ASP A 71 -27.18 -0.36 2.94
C ASP A 71 -26.10 -0.13 1.87
N THR A 72 -24.89 -0.61 2.13
CA THR A 72 -23.77 -0.52 1.18
C THR A 72 -23.94 -1.46 -0.01
N TYR A 73 -24.50 -2.66 0.20
CA TYR A 73 -24.86 -3.50 -0.96
C TYR A 73 -25.97 -2.83 -1.80
N ARG A 74 -26.99 -2.23 -1.18
CA ARG A 74 -28.06 -1.54 -1.93
C ARG A 74 -27.57 -0.31 -2.67
N SER A 75 -26.71 0.49 -2.06
CA SER A 75 -26.20 1.68 -2.73
C SER A 75 -25.26 1.31 -3.91
N LEU A 76 -24.49 0.22 -3.83
CA LEU A 76 -23.70 -0.29 -4.97
C LEU A 76 -24.66 -0.81 -6.04
N GLY A 77 -25.78 -1.40 -5.61
CA GLY A 77 -26.84 -1.86 -6.50
C GLY A 77 -27.47 -0.71 -7.29
N SER A 78 -27.73 0.41 -6.63
CA SER A 78 -28.18 1.64 -7.27
C SER A 78 -27.16 2.17 -8.28
N ILE A 79 -25.86 2.17 -7.95
CA ILE A 79 -24.80 2.59 -8.90
C ILE A 79 -24.77 1.65 -10.11
N ALA A 80 -24.79 0.34 -9.88
CA ALA A 80 -24.82 -0.67 -10.93
C ALA A 80 -26.05 -0.52 -11.84
N ASP A 81 -27.23 -0.21 -11.29
CA ASP A 81 -28.46 0.02 -12.06
C ASP A 81 -28.37 1.29 -12.92
N ARG A 82 -27.86 2.40 -12.36
CA ARG A 82 -27.59 3.65 -13.11
C ARG A 82 -26.61 3.43 -14.27
N LEU A 83 -25.66 2.52 -14.09
CA LEU A 83 -24.69 2.09 -15.10
C LEU A 83 -25.28 1.14 -16.15
N GLY A 84 -26.57 0.79 -16.05
CA GLY A 84 -27.23 -0.17 -16.93
C GLY A 84 -26.89 -1.63 -16.64
N ASN A 85 -26.24 -1.93 -15.51
CA ASN A 85 -25.90 -3.28 -15.09
C ASN A 85 -26.94 -3.87 -14.12
N THR A 86 -28.12 -4.17 -14.68
CA THR A 86 -29.26 -4.70 -13.94
C THR A 86 -28.99 -6.06 -13.29
N LEU A 87 -28.09 -6.88 -13.86
CA LEU A 87 -27.75 -8.19 -13.27
C LEU A 87 -27.00 -8.02 -11.95
N THR A 88 -26.00 -7.14 -11.95
CA THR A 88 -25.22 -6.79 -10.76
C THR A 88 -26.08 -6.08 -9.72
N ALA A 89 -26.94 -5.14 -10.15
CA ALA A 89 -27.89 -4.47 -9.26
C ALA A 89 -28.79 -5.47 -8.52
N ASN A 90 -29.37 -6.43 -9.23
CA ASN A 90 -30.19 -7.49 -8.65
C ASN A 90 -29.40 -8.46 -7.76
N ALA A 91 -28.12 -8.72 -8.04
CA ALA A 91 -27.27 -9.54 -7.19
C ALA A 91 -26.97 -8.85 -5.86
N LEU A 92 -26.64 -7.57 -5.90
CA LEU A 92 -26.36 -6.73 -4.75
C LEU A 92 -27.60 -6.53 -3.86
N GLU A 93 -28.76 -6.28 -4.46
CA GLU A 93 -30.03 -6.20 -3.72
C GLU A 93 -30.35 -7.51 -3.00
N ARG A 94 -30.13 -8.67 -3.64
CA ARG A 94 -30.29 -9.98 -2.99
C ARG A 94 -29.31 -10.19 -1.85
N MET A 95 -28.06 -9.75 -2.00
CA MET A 95 -27.06 -9.82 -0.93
C MET A 95 -27.42 -8.92 0.25
N ALA A 96 -27.88 -7.70 0.00
CA ALA A 96 -28.40 -6.81 1.03
C ALA A 96 -29.55 -7.46 1.82
N GLN A 97 -30.53 -8.03 1.10
CA GLN A 97 -31.65 -8.74 1.72
C GLN A 97 -31.21 -9.97 2.52
N GLN A 98 -30.19 -10.71 2.07
CA GLN A 98 -29.62 -11.86 2.80
C GLN A 98 -28.80 -11.46 4.04
N ILE A 99 -28.33 -10.22 4.11
CA ILE A 99 -27.62 -9.66 5.28
C ILE A 99 -28.64 -9.11 6.28
N GLU A 100 -29.63 -8.36 5.81
CA GLU A 100 -30.71 -7.80 6.64
C GLU A 100 -31.64 -8.84 7.25
N LYS A 101 -31.95 -9.91 6.50
CA LYS A 101 -32.83 -10.97 7.01
C LYS A 101 -32.25 -11.69 8.21
N GLY A 102 -30.93 -11.56 8.46
CA GLY A 102 -30.22 -12.08 9.63
C GLY A 102 -30.92 -13.26 10.28
N GLU A 103 -31.10 -14.36 9.54
CA GLU A 103 -32.04 -15.41 9.94
C GLU A 103 -31.74 -15.85 11.37
N ASP A 104 -32.71 -15.60 12.26
CA ASP A 104 -32.66 -15.99 13.65
C ASP A 104 -32.74 -17.53 13.74
N MET A 105 -31.72 -18.16 14.33
CA MET A 105 -31.72 -19.59 14.66
C MET A 105 -32.52 -19.92 15.93
N SER A 106 -33.38 -19.02 16.42
CA SER A 106 -34.13 -19.27 17.65
C SER A 106 -35.31 -20.25 17.53
N ASP A 107 -35.75 -20.62 16.32
CA ASP A 107 -36.87 -21.55 16.13
C ASP A 107 -36.50 -22.95 15.62
N ARG A 108 -35.43 -23.52 16.19
CA ARG A 108 -35.37 -24.97 16.45
C ARG A 108 -35.00 -25.22 17.91
N ALA A 109 -36.03 -25.38 18.72
CA ALA A 109 -35.96 -25.80 20.10
C ALA A 109 -34.97 -26.96 20.33
N GLY A 110 -34.05 -26.78 21.27
CA GLY A 110 -33.36 -27.89 21.95
C GLY A 110 -31.89 -27.67 22.31
N ALA A 111 -31.65 -27.04 23.45
CA ALA A 111 -30.53 -27.22 24.39
C ALA A 111 -29.10 -27.54 23.87
N ILE A 112 -28.23 -26.54 24.07
CA ILE A 112 -26.81 -26.57 24.52
C ILE A 112 -25.83 -27.53 23.78
N GLU A 113 -24.85 -26.98 23.05
CA GLU A 113 -23.39 -27.30 23.14
C GLU A 113 -22.61 -26.83 21.89
N ALA A 114 -21.62 -25.95 22.09
CA ALA A 114 -20.75 -25.29 21.09
C ALA A 114 -21.52 -24.55 19.98
N ASN A 115 -20.98 -23.45 19.44
CA ASN A 115 -21.69 -22.64 18.45
C ASN A 115 -21.21 -22.93 17.01
N PRO A 116 -21.74 -23.95 16.31
CA PRO A 116 -21.51 -24.19 14.87
C PRO A 116 -22.27 -23.21 13.96
N ALA A 117 -22.99 -22.22 14.52
CA ALA A 117 -23.56 -21.11 13.75
C ALA A 117 -22.46 -20.13 13.34
N LEU A 118 -21.56 -19.75 14.26
CA LEU A 118 -20.44 -18.84 14.00
C LEU A 118 -19.54 -19.30 12.83
N GLU A 119 -19.32 -20.61 12.67
CA GLU A 119 -18.49 -21.15 11.59
C GLU A 119 -19.22 -21.09 10.23
N ARG A 120 -20.54 -21.33 10.19
CA ARG A 120 -21.37 -21.08 9.00
C ARG A 120 -21.52 -19.58 8.70
N ASP A 121 -21.57 -18.75 9.72
CA ASP A 121 -21.72 -17.30 9.60
C ASP A 121 -20.44 -16.66 9.04
N VAL A 122 -19.26 -17.15 9.45
CA VAL A 122 -17.96 -16.75 8.90
C VAL A 122 -17.80 -17.20 7.45
N ASP A 123 -18.12 -18.45 7.10
CA ASP A 123 -18.05 -18.94 5.72
C ASP A 123 -19.01 -18.17 4.79
N GLN A 124 -20.21 -17.87 5.27
CA GLN A 124 -21.18 -17.04 4.53
C GLN A 124 -20.71 -15.59 4.39
N PHE A 125 -20.06 -15.05 5.42
CA PHE A 125 -19.53 -13.69 5.40
C PHE A 125 -18.35 -13.56 4.43
N GLU A 126 -17.40 -14.50 4.41
CA GLU A 126 -16.32 -14.54 3.44
C GLU A 126 -16.85 -14.71 2.00
N ALA A 127 -17.84 -15.57 1.79
CA ALA A 127 -18.49 -15.71 0.49
C ALA A 127 -19.15 -14.41 0.02
N LYS A 128 -19.77 -13.65 0.94
CA LYS A 128 -20.34 -12.32 0.66
C LYS A 128 -19.26 -11.29 0.33
N LEU A 129 -18.11 -11.28 1.03
CA LEU A 129 -16.97 -10.42 0.69
C LEU A 129 -16.36 -10.74 -0.68
N ILE A 130 -16.26 -12.02 -1.04
CA ILE A 130 -15.82 -12.44 -2.38
C ILE A 130 -16.81 -11.96 -3.45
N ALA A 131 -18.12 -12.12 -3.19
CA ALA A 131 -19.16 -11.65 -4.10
C ALA A 131 -19.16 -10.11 -4.25
N LEU A 132 -18.94 -9.39 -3.16
CA LEU A 132 -18.75 -7.93 -3.16
C LEU A 132 -17.56 -7.51 -4.02
N ARG A 133 -16.38 -8.12 -3.81
CA ARG A 133 -15.18 -7.84 -4.62
C ARG A 133 -15.38 -8.15 -6.09
N SER A 134 -16.05 -9.26 -6.40
CA SER A 134 -16.41 -9.62 -7.78
C SER A 134 -17.36 -8.61 -8.41
N THR A 135 -18.25 -8.04 -7.60
CA THR A 135 -19.22 -7.04 -8.03
C THR A 135 -18.55 -5.68 -8.26
N ILE A 136 -17.65 -5.25 -7.38
CA ILE A 136 -16.86 -4.02 -7.57
C ILE A 136 -16.14 -4.08 -8.92
N LYS A 137 -15.49 -5.20 -9.24
CA LYS A 137 -14.86 -5.42 -10.55
C LYS A 137 -15.82 -5.38 -11.74
N GLU A 138 -17.10 -5.65 -11.52
CA GLU A 138 -18.13 -5.58 -12.56
C GLU A 138 -18.66 -4.15 -12.73
N ILE A 139 -18.78 -3.41 -11.62
CA ILE A 139 -19.05 -1.97 -11.61
C ILE A 139 -17.90 -1.23 -12.32
N ASP A 140 -16.64 -1.56 -12.02
CA ASP A 140 -15.45 -1.00 -12.67
C ASP A 140 -15.53 -1.11 -14.20
N ARG A 141 -15.77 -2.34 -14.70
CA ARG A 141 -15.95 -2.60 -16.14
C ARG A 141 -17.12 -1.84 -16.76
N SER A 142 -18.14 -1.49 -15.96
CA SER A 142 -19.27 -0.72 -16.43
C SER A 142 -18.97 0.78 -16.44
N ILE A 143 -18.21 1.27 -15.46
CA ILE A 143 -17.69 2.65 -15.43
C ILE A 143 -16.79 2.87 -16.64
N ASP A 144 -15.92 1.92 -16.99
CA ASP A 144 -15.05 2.01 -18.17
C ASP A 144 -15.84 2.14 -19.50
N ARG A 145 -17.12 1.77 -19.51
CA ARG A 145 -18.02 1.90 -20.68
C ARG A 145 -18.94 3.12 -20.61
N ALA A 146 -19.03 3.78 -19.46
CA ALA A 146 -19.84 4.98 -19.28
C ALA A 146 -19.25 6.16 -20.09
N PRO A 147 -20.03 7.21 -20.37
CA PRO A 147 -19.51 8.44 -20.96
C PRO A 147 -18.36 9.03 -20.13
N PRO A 148 -17.25 9.49 -20.74
CA PRO A 148 -16.06 9.96 -20.03
C PRO A 148 -16.34 10.97 -18.91
N GLU A 149 -17.22 11.93 -19.16
CA GLU A 149 -17.60 12.99 -18.22
C GLU A 149 -18.36 12.49 -16.99
N GLN A 150 -18.94 11.28 -17.02
CA GLN A 150 -19.69 10.73 -15.89
C GLN A 150 -18.80 9.89 -14.98
N ARG A 151 -17.74 9.27 -15.52
CA ARG A 151 -16.93 8.24 -14.83
C ARG A 151 -16.38 8.71 -13.49
N ALA A 152 -15.85 9.94 -13.44
CA ALA A 152 -15.26 10.49 -12.22
C ALA A 152 -16.27 10.57 -11.05
N GLN A 153 -17.52 10.96 -11.33
CA GLN A 153 -18.57 10.96 -10.31
C GLN A 153 -18.91 9.53 -9.87
N MET A 154 -18.97 8.58 -10.80
CA MET A 154 -19.29 7.17 -10.47
C MET A 154 -18.16 6.54 -9.64
N ASP A 155 -16.92 6.91 -9.91
CA ASP A 155 -15.77 6.50 -9.10
C ASP A 155 -15.84 7.04 -7.69
N LYS A 156 -16.20 8.31 -7.54
CA LYS A 156 -16.39 8.96 -6.23
C LYS A 156 -17.52 8.31 -5.45
N ASP A 157 -18.65 8.04 -6.11
CA ASP A 157 -19.77 7.32 -5.53
C ASP A 157 -19.32 5.95 -5.00
N VAL A 158 -18.54 5.20 -5.79
CA VAL A 158 -17.98 3.89 -5.36
C VAL A 158 -16.99 4.06 -4.19
N ASP A 159 -16.12 5.06 -4.20
CA ASP A 159 -15.16 5.31 -3.11
C ASP A 159 -15.86 5.64 -1.78
N ASP A 160 -16.84 6.55 -1.81
CA ASP A 160 -17.65 6.92 -0.64
C ASP A 160 -18.40 5.71 -0.05
N MET A 161 -18.90 4.87 -0.95
CA MET A 161 -19.53 3.61 -0.61
C MET A 161 -18.60 2.58 0.00
N LEU A 162 -17.37 2.46 -0.46
CA LEU A 162 -16.40 1.53 0.12
C LEU A 162 -15.90 2.03 1.49
N ARG A 163 -15.83 3.35 1.66
CA ARG A 163 -15.43 4.00 2.90
C ARG A 163 -16.45 3.75 4.04
N SER A 164 -17.75 3.69 3.76
CA SER A 164 -18.78 3.40 4.77
C SER A 164 -18.61 2.00 5.40
N VAL A 165 -18.05 1.04 4.66
CA VAL A 165 -17.86 -0.35 5.08
C VAL A 165 -16.40 -0.75 5.26
N ARG A 166 -15.51 0.23 5.47
CA ARG A 166 -14.07 -0.02 5.64
C ARG A 166 -13.74 -1.13 6.64
N GLU A 167 -14.47 -1.25 7.74
CA GLU A 167 -14.21 -2.29 8.75
C GLU A 167 -14.45 -3.72 8.26
N LEU A 168 -15.25 -3.89 7.19
CA LEU A 168 -15.45 -5.19 6.54
C LEU A 168 -14.29 -5.58 5.62
N ASN A 169 -13.27 -4.71 5.52
CA ASN A 169 -12.10 -4.92 4.70
C ASN A 169 -12.42 -5.20 3.21
N PRO A 170 -13.23 -4.35 2.56
CA PRO A 170 -13.76 -4.61 1.22
C PRO A 170 -12.65 -4.75 0.16
N LEU A 171 -11.54 -4.03 0.32
CA LEU A 171 -10.41 -4.03 -0.61
C LEU A 171 -9.19 -4.82 -0.11
N GLY A 172 -9.30 -5.56 1.00
CA GLY A 172 -8.14 -6.25 1.58
C GLY A 172 -7.07 -5.26 2.05
N GLU A 173 -5.80 -5.53 1.74
CA GLU A 173 -4.68 -4.68 2.18
C GLU A 173 -4.79 -3.20 1.76
N GLN A 174 -5.52 -2.93 0.67
CA GLN A 174 -5.77 -1.57 0.18
C GLN A 174 -6.86 -0.81 0.95
N THR A 175 -7.64 -1.46 1.82
CA THR A 175 -8.71 -0.83 2.61
C THR A 175 -8.22 0.38 3.42
N ARG A 176 -6.94 0.40 3.86
CA ARG A 176 -6.33 1.55 4.55
C ARG A 176 -6.28 2.83 3.69
N THR A 177 -6.21 2.69 2.37
CA THR A 177 -6.13 3.81 1.42
C THR A 177 -7.46 4.58 1.29
N LEU A 178 -8.58 3.98 1.71
CA LEU A 178 -9.90 4.64 1.80
C LEU A 178 -9.96 5.74 2.87
N THR A 179 -8.91 5.86 3.70
CA THR A 179 -8.78 6.90 4.74
C THR A 179 -7.55 7.76 4.61
N SER A 180 -6.56 7.30 3.86
CA SER A 180 -5.37 8.11 3.57
C SER A 180 -5.76 9.23 2.61
N PRO A 181 -5.32 10.48 2.85
CA PRO A 181 -5.53 11.56 1.89
C PRO A 181 -4.76 11.26 0.60
N ALA A 182 -5.28 11.73 -0.53
CA ALA A 182 -4.55 11.76 -1.80
C ALA A 182 -3.44 12.82 -1.76
N SER A 183 -2.32 12.58 -2.42
CA SER A 183 -1.16 13.49 -2.36
C SER A 183 -0.25 13.52 -3.59
N ASP A 184 -0.38 12.57 -4.51
CA ASP A 184 0.74 12.22 -5.40
C ASP A 184 0.51 12.58 -6.87
N SER A 185 -0.70 13.02 -7.25
CA SER A 185 -1.09 13.32 -8.63
C SER A 185 -1.83 14.65 -8.80
N ILE A 186 -2.04 15.04 -10.07
CA ILE A 186 -2.90 16.17 -10.46
C ILE A 186 -4.35 16.06 -9.95
N TYR A 187 -4.75 14.87 -9.50
CA TYR A 187 -6.10 14.63 -8.99
C TYR A 187 -6.21 14.79 -7.48
N ALA A 188 -5.09 14.80 -6.75
CA ALA A 188 -5.09 14.98 -5.30
C ALA A 188 -5.84 16.26 -4.95
N GLU A 189 -6.72 16.22 -3.94
CA GLU A 189 -7.66 17.32 -3.65
C GLU A 189 -6.99 18.70 -3.58
N LYS A 190 -5.80 18.79 -2.97
CA LYS A 190 -5.07 20.04 -2.89
C LYS A 190 -4.65 20.57 -4.27
N VAL A 191 -4.06 19.71 -5.11
CA VAL A 191 -3.54 20.06 -6.44
C VAL A 191 -4.70 20.35 -7.39
N ALA A 192 -5.68 19.45 -7.44
CA ALA A 192 -6.84 19.57 -8.31
C ALA A 192 -7.65 20.85 -8.02
N ARG A 193 -7.82 21.23 -6.75
CA ARG A 193 -8.51 22.49 -6.38
C ARG A 193 -7.78 23.73 -6.89
N ASP A 194 -6.45 23.73 -6.87
CA ASP A 194 -5.66 24.83 -7.43
C ASP A 194 -5.85 24.91 -8.96
N MET A 195 -5.89 23.76 -9.63
CA MET A 195 -6.09 23.66 -11.09
C MET A 195 -7.52 23.99 -11.54
N GLN A 196 -8.54 23.72 -10.72
CA GLN A 196 -9.95 23.98 -11.04
C GLN A 196 -10.23 25.43 -11.43
N ARG A 197 -9.48 26.38 -10.85
CA ARG A 197 -9.66 27.82 -11.11
C ARG A 197 -9.35 28.18 -12.56
N ASP A 198 -8.34 27.54 -13.14
CA ASP A 198 -7.77 27.88 -14.44
C ASP A 198 -8.04 26.78 -15.49
N LEU A 199 -8.90 25.81 -15.15
CA LEU A 199 -9.27 24.68 -16.00
C LEU A 199 -9.90 25.17 -17.31
N ALA A 200 -9.23 24.91 -18.43
CA ALA A 200 -9.67 25.29 -19.77
C ALA A 200 -9.66 24.06 -20.70
N PRO A 201 -10.82 23.61 -21.23
CA PRO A 201 -10.91 22.39 -22.03
C PRO A 201 -9.94 22.34 -23.22
N ASP A 202 -9.82 23.43 -23.98
CA ASP A 202 -8.94 23.48 -25.16
C ASP A 202 -7.45 23.31 -24.80
N ARG A 203 -7.03 23.85 -23.64
CA ARG A 203 -5.65 23.74 -23.15
C ARG A 203 -5.38 22.35 -22.61
N LEU A 204 -6.34 21.78 -21.89
CA LEU A 204 -6.25 20.42 -21.40
C LEU A 204 -6.18 19.42 -22.58
N GLU A 205 -6.96 19.66 -23.64
CA GLU A 205 -6.91 18.87 -24.88
C GLU A 205 -5.53 18.96 -25.54
N ALA A 206 -4.95 20.17 -25.65
CA ALA A 206 -3.61 20.35 -26.18
C ALA A 206 -2.52 19.67 -25.32
N ALA A 207 -2.60 19.78 -23.99
CA ALA A 207 -1.63 19.17 -23.07
C ALA A 207 -1.65 17.64 -23.13
N LEU A 208 -2.83 17.05 -23.35
CA LEU A 208 -3.03 15.61 -23.44
C LEU A 208 -2.89 15.07 -24.87
N GLU A 209 -2.58 15.91 -25.85
CA GLU A 209 -2.43 15.49 -27.24
C GLU A 209 -1.39 14.35 -27.36
N GLY A 210 -1.78 13.28 -28.04
CA GLY A 210 -0.92 12.11 -28.25
C GLY A 210 -0.71 11.20 -27.05
N SER A 211 -1.22 11.55 -25.86
CA SER A 211 -1.04 10.76 -24.62
C SER A 211 -1.81 9.43 -24.61
N GLY A 212 -2.97 9.38 -25.27
CA GLY A 212 -3.93 8.28 -25.15
C GLY A 212 -4.96 8.48 -24.03
N ILE A 213 -4.80 9.49 -23.18
CA ILE A 213 -5.71 9.84 -22.10
C ILE A 213 -6.81 10.78 -22.63
N ASP A 214 -8.07 10.56 -22.24
CA ASP A 214 -9.21 11.41 -22.66
C ASP A 214 -9.25 12.72 -21.85
N PRO A 215 -9.14 13.90 -22.49
CA PRO A 215 -9.20 15.19 -21.80
C PRO A 215 -10.48 15.42 -21.02
N ARG A 216 -11.61 14.86 -21.46
CA ARG A 216 -12.90 15.01 -20.77
C ARG A 216 -12.89 14.24 -19.46
N GLU A 217 -12.23 13.10 -19.42
CA GLU A 217 -12.11 12.28 -18.22
C GLU A 217 -11.16 12.94 -17.21
N VAL A 218 -10.03 13.50 -17.67
CA VAL A 218 -9.11 14.27 -16.82
C VAL A 218 -9.79 15.51 -16.25
N SER A 219 -10.54 16.27 -17.08
CA SER A 219 -11.32 17.44 -16.63
C SER A 219 -12.30 17.05 -15.52
N ALA A 220 -13.08 15.98 -15.74
CA ALA A 220 -14.05 15.51 -14.76
C ALA A 220 -13.38 15.05 -13.44
N ARG A 221 -12.23 14.40 -13.50
CA ARG A 221 -11.48 13.98 -12.29
C ARG A 221 -10.89 15.16 -11.53
N ILE A 222 -10.35 16.17 -12.22
CA ILE A 222 -9.88 17.42 -11.62
C ILE A 222 -11.05 18.15 -10.93
N GLU A 223 -12.21 18.24 -11.59
CA GLU A 223 -13.41 18.84 -10.99
C GLU A 223 -13.91 18.07 -9.76
N MET A 224 -13.88 16.73 -9.80
CA MET A 224 -14.40 15.89 -8.73
C MET A 224 -13.45 15.73 -7.54
N THR A 225 -12.15 15.89 -7.77
CA THR A 225 -11.03 15.70 -6.85
C THR A 225 -10.95 14.31 -6.19
N ALA A 226 -9.73 13.82 -6.03
CA ALA A 226 -9.45 12.63 -5.23
C ALA A 226 -9.28 13.04 -3.77
N THR A 227 -10.24 12.65 -2.92
CA THR A 227 -10.19 12.89 -1.46
C THR A 227 -9.47 11.77 -0.70
N THR A 228 -9.29 10.61 -1.34
CA THR A 228 -8.66 9.42 -0.77
C THR A 228 -7.55 8.91 -1.70
N ALA A 229 -6.51 8.31 -1.12
CA ALA A 229 -5.45 7.66 -1.89
C ALA A 229 -5.97 6.48 -2.72
N ALA A 230 -7.07 5.83 -2.30
CA ALA A 230 -7.74 4.78 -3.05
C ALA A 230 -8.30 5.30 -4.39
N LEU A 231 -9.05 6.41 -4.34
CA LEU A 231 -9.64 7.05 -5.52
C LEU A 231 -8.54 7.61 -6.45
N GLU A 232 -7.51 8.24 -5.89
CA GLU A 232 -6.35 8.72 -6.64
C GLU A 232 -5.64 7.58 -7.38
N SER A 233 -5.30 6.50 -6.67
CA SER A 233 -4.61 5.34 -7.25
C SER A 233 -5.39 4.75 -8.42
N ARG A 234 -6.72 4.67 -8.30
CA ARG A 234 -7.60 4.16 -9.34
C ARG A 234 -7.57 5.03 -10.60
N TRP A 235 -7.56 6.35 -10.45
CA TRP A 235 -7.48 7.27 -11.59
C TRP A 235 -6.10 7.22 -12.26
N VAL A 236 -5.03 7.20 -11.47
CA VAL A 236 -3.65 7.04 -11.97
C VAL A 236 -3.47 5.71 -12.69
N GLU A 237 -4.03 4.62 -12.18
CA GLU A 237 -3.96 3.29 -12.82
C GLU A 237 -4.61 3.30 -14.20
N ARG A 238 -5.74 3.99 -14.38
CA ARG A 238 -6.36 4.15 -15.72
C ARG A 238 -5.48 4.94 -16.67
N ASP A 239 -4.79 5.96 -16.18
CA ASP A 239 -3.90 6.78 -17.02
C ASP A 239 -2.66 5.98 -17.43
N LEU A 240 -2.09 5.17 -16.51
CA LEU A 240 -1.02 4.22 -16.82
C LEU A 240 -1.45 3.23 -17.90
N HIS A 241 -2.67 2.69 -17.82
CA HIS A 241 -3.22 1.81 -18.86
C HIS A 241 -3.40 2.51 -20.19
N ALA A 242 -3.98 3.72 -20.21
CA ALA A 242 -4.18 4.48 -21.44
C ALA A 242 -2.85 4.83 -22.14
N VAL A 243 -1.84 5.24 -21.36
CA VAL A 243 -0.49 5.52 -21.87
C VAL A 243 0.19 4.25 -22.35
N ALA A 244 0.07 3.15 -21.62
CA ALA A 244 0.65 1.86 -22.01
C ALA A 244 0.04 1.34 -23.32
N ASP A 245 -1.29 1.39 -23.45
CA ASP A 245 -2.00 0.99 -24.67
C ASP A 245 -1.58 1.84 -25.88
N LYS A 246 -1.43 3.16 -25.67
CA LYS A 246 -1.00 4.09 -26.71
C LYS A 246 0.43 3.83 -27.20
N ASN A 247 1.33 3.46 -26.29
CA ASN A 247 2.76 3.33 -26.56
C ASN A 247 3.24 1.87 -26.73
N GLY A 248 2.35 0.89 -26.52
CA GLY A 248 2.67 -0.53 -26.60
C GLY A 248 3.53 -1.02 -25.42
N TYR A 249 3.36 -0.44 -24.23
CA TYR A 249 4.08 -0.87 -23.02
C TYR A 249 3.39 -2.06 -22.36
N ASP A 250 4.18 -3.04 -21.92
CA ASP A 250 3.67 -4.18 -21.14
C ASP A 250 3.77 -3.88 -19.64
N LEU A 251 2.65 -3.50 -19.03
CA LEU A 251 2.55 -3.19 -17.59
C LEU A 251 2.81 -4.39 -16.68
N ALA A 252 2.80 -5.63 -17.21
CA ALA A 252 3.19 -6.81 -16.44
C ALA A 252 4.72 -6.90 -16.23
N THR A 253 5.50 -6.12 -16.98
CA THR A 253 6.96 -6.03 -16.84
C THR A 253 7.35 -4.80 -16.05
N SER A 254 8.43 -4.89 -15.26
CA SER A 254 8.96 -3.75 -14.52
C SER A 254 9.36 -2.60 -15.46
N GLU A 255 9.95 -2.91 -16.61
CA GLU A 255 10.37 -1.91 -17.60
C GLU A 255 9.18 -1.20 -18.27
N GLY A 256 8.15 -1.94 -18.68
CA GLY A 256 6.96 -1.34 -19.29
C GLY A 256 6.17 -0.49 -18.29
N LEU A 257 6.10 -0.92 -17.03
CA LEU A 257 5.47 -0.17 -15.96
C LEU A 257 6.24 1.11 -15.61
N GLU A 258 7.58 1.07 -15.55
CA GLU A 258 8.42 2.26 -15.33
C GLU A 258 8.25 3.27 -16.46
N LYS A 259 8.33 2.82 -17.72
CA LYS A 259 8.07 3.68 -18.90
C LYS A 259 6.69 4.32 -18.91
N ALA A 260 5.65 3.57 -18.50
CA ALA A 260 4.31 4.12 -18.40
C ALA A 260 4.21 5.19 -17.31
N ARG A 261 4.87 4.98 -16.15
CA ARG A 261 4.92 5.96 -15.05
C ARG A 261 5.64 7.23 -15.45
N ASP A 262 6.80 7.12 -16.08
CA ASP A 262 7.57 8.27 -16.55
C ASP A 262 6.74 9.11 -17.53
N HIS A 263 6.11 8.48 -18.52
CA HIS A 263 5.22 9.18 -19.44
C HIS A 263 3.99 9.80 -18.77
N VAL A 264 3.35 9.13 -17.81
CA VAL A 264 2.23 9.73 -17.06
C VAL A 264 2.69 10.94 -16.26
N SER A 265 3.89 10.87 -15.65
CA SER A 265 4.50 12.01 -14.95
C SER A 265 4.73 13.19 -15.90
N ASP A 266 5.34 12.95 -17.07
CA ASP A 266 5.56 13.99 -18.09
C ASP A 266 4.24 14.60 -18.60
N ILE A 267 3.17 13.80 -18.67
CA ILE A 267 1.83 14.29 -19.03
C ILE A 267 1.27 15.18 -17.93
N TYR A 268 1.38 14.77 -16.66
CA TYR A 268 0.91 15.56 -15.54
C TYR A 268 1.62 16.91 -15.44
N ASP A 269 2.94 16.93 -15.63
CA ASP A 269 3.71 18.18 -15.69
C ASP A 269 3.19 19.11 -16.81
N ARG A 270 2.92 18.56 -18.01
CA ARG A 270 2.33 19.34 -19.12
C ARG A 270 0.94 19.87 -18.82
N VAL A 271 0.10 19.09 -18.13
CA VAL A 271 -1.25 19.52 -17.74
C VAL A 271 -1.18 20.64 -16.70
N GLU A 272 -0.32 20.51 -15.69
CA GLU A 272 -0.08 21.56 -14.70
C GLU A 272 0.42 22.84 -15.36
N ASP A 273 1.41 22.75 -16.26
CA ASP A 273 1.93 23.89 -17.02
C ASP A 273 0.86 24.58 -17.87
N ALA A 274 0.07 23.80 -18.61
CA ALA A 274 -0.97 24.34 -19.49
C ALA A 274 -2.08 25.06 -18.73
N LEU A 275 -2.43 24.59 -17.53
CA LEU A 275 -3.49 25.20 -16.72
C LEU A 275 -2.99 26.37 -15.88
N ARG A 276 -1.69 26.50 -15.61
CA ARG A 276 -1.12 27.63 -14.87
C ARG A 276 -1.09 28.96 -15.66
N ASP A 277 -1.28 28.90 -16.99
CA ASP A 277 -1.18 29.99 -17.99
C ASP A 277 -2.31 31.06 -17.94
N GLN A 278 -2.95 31.28 -16.79
CA GLN A 278 -3.77 32.47 -16.52
C GLN A 278 -3.30 33.31 -15.34
N SER A 279 -2.29 32.84 -14.60
CA SER A 279 -1.75 33.64 -13.50
C SER A 279 -0.87 34.79 -13.97
N ILE A 280 -0.43 34.85 -15.24
CA ILE A 280 0.50 35.90 -15.63
C ILE A 280 0.45 36.37 -17.09
N ASP A 281 0.09 37.64 -17.25
CA ASP A 281 0.75 38.55 -18.18
C ASP A 281 2.24 38.70 -17.78
N ARG A 282 3.03 37.63 -17.88
CA ARG A 282 4.49 37.66 -17.82
C ARG A 282 4.99 37.02 -19.10
N THR A 283 5.21 37.88 -20.08
CA THR A 283 6.27 37.62 -21.05
C THR A 283 7.56 37.38 -20.22
N GLU A 284 8.08 36.15 -20.26
CA GLU A 284 9.29 35.65 -19.57
C GLU A 284 9.20 35.37 -18.04
N ALA A 285 8.24 34.57 -17.58
CA ALA A 285 8.36 33.91 -16.26
C ALA A 285 8.87 32.47 -16.39
N VAL A 286 10.15 32.25 -16.09
CA VAL A 286 10.67 30.92 -15.74
C VAL A 286 9.95 30.47 -14.47
N ASP A 287 9.34 29.28 -14.46
CA ASP A 287 8.73 28.72 -13.26
C ASP A 287 9.82 28.33 -12.23
N VAL A 288 10.07 29.26 -11.30
CA VAL A 288 11.00 29.10 -10.17
C VAL A 288 10.64 27.94 -9.23
N HIS A 289 9.46 27.33 -9.40
CA HIS A 289 9.00 26.19 -8.62
C HIS A 289 9.04 24.86 -9.39
N SER A 290 9.49 24.83 -10.64
CA SER A 290 9.66 23.58 -11.40
C SER A 290 10.69 22.65 -10.76
N THR A 291 10.65 21.35 -11.05
CA THR A 291 11.60 20.38 -10.46
C THR A 291 13.06 20.76 -10.74
N GLY A 292 13.38 21.24 -11.94
CA GLY A 292 14.73 21.71 -12.29
C GLY A 292 15.14 22.95 -11.48
N GLU A 293 14.28 23.97 -11.43
CA GLU A 293 14.59 25.20 -10.68
C GLU A 293 14.65 24.96 -9.17
N ARG A 294 13.82 24.07 -8.62
CA ARG A 294 13.90 23.64 -7.22
C ARG A 294 15.24 22.99 -6.91
N GLN A 295 15.76 22.13 -7.80
CA GLN A 295 17.07 21.52 -7.61
C GLN A 295 18.19 22.56 -7.65
N ASP A 296 18.10 23.52 -8.57
CA ASP A 296 19.09 24.58 -8.72
C ASP A 296 19.08 25.52 -7.50
N PHE A 297 17.90 25.93 -7.05
CA PHE A 297 17.72 26.73 -5.84
C PHE A 297 18.20 25.97 -4.59
N ARG A 298 17.93 24.65 -4.51
CA ARG A 298 18.46 23.80 -3.44
C ARG A 298 19.98 23.79 -3.41
N ARG A 299 20.64 23.68 -4.56
CA ARG A 299 22.11 23.72 -4.65
C ARG A 299 22.65 25.06 -4.18
N LEU A 300 21.99 26.16 -4.54
CA LEU A 300 22.34 27.50 -4.06
C LEU A 300 22.24 27.59 -2.53
N VAL A 301 21.10 27.20 -1.95
CA VAL A 301 20.88 27.23 -0.49
C VAL A 301 21.92 26.35 0.23
N GLN A 302 22.23 25.16 -0.29
CA GLN A 302 23.26 24.29 0.28
C GLN A 302 24.67 24.89 0.20
N GLN A 303 24.98 25.64 -0.86
CA GLN A 303 26.25 26.36 -0.96
C GLN A 303 26.36 27.42 0.15
N PHE A 304 25.28 28.16 0.42
CA PHE A 304 25.26 29.15 1.50
C PHE A 304 25.34 28.51 2.89
N GLU A 305 24.57 27.45 3.15
CA GLU A 305 24.59 26.72 4.42
C GLU A 305 26.00 26.19 4.78
N ARG A 306 26.84 25.91 3.77
CA ARG A 306 28.21 25.38 3.95
C ARG A 306 29.29 26.46 3.98
N THR A 307 28.97 27.69 3.59
CA THR A 307 29.92 28.80 3.48
C THR A 307 30.09 29.46 4.85
N ASP A 308 31.34 29.61 5.32
CA ASP A 308 31.61 30.38 6.53
C ASP A 308 31.66 31.88 6.24
N PHE A 309 30.53 32.58 6.41
CA PHE A 309 30.44 34.03 6.24
C PHE A 309 31.12 34.84 7.37
N ASN A 310 31.52 34.20 8.48
CA ASN A 310 32.17 34.87 9.62
C ASN A 310 33.71 34.88 9.52
N TRP A 311 34.26 34.41 8.39
CA TRP A 311 35.70 34.36 8.14
C TRP A 311 36.49 35.66 8.37
N PRO A 312 35.95 36.89 8.19
CA PRO A 312 36.72 38.13 8.38
C PRO A 312 37.28 38.31 9.80
N TYR A 313 36.75 37.60 10.78
CA TYR A 313 37.16 37.68 12.19
C TYR A 313 38.19 36.61 12.60
N SER A 314 38.62 35.73 11.68
CA SER A 314 39.62 34.71 12.01
C SER A 314 41.02 35.30 12.13
N GLU A 315 41.75 34.92 13.19
CA GLU A 315 43.16 35.31 13.40
C GLU A 315 44.12 34.47 12.54
N ASP A 316 43.68 33.31 12.05
CA ASP A 316 44.49 32.43 11.21
C ASP A 316 44.43 32.83 9.73
N SER A 317 45.61 32.98 9.12
CA SER A 317 45.74 33.44 7.74
C SER A 317 45.21 32.43 6.72
N GLN A 318 45.31 31.11 7.00
CA GLN A 318 44.79 30.09 6.10
C GLN A 318 43.26 30.04 6.14
N THR A 319 42.69 30.06 7.34
CA THR A 319 41.24 30.11 7.57
C THR A 319 40.60 31.34 6.92
N ARG A 320 41.24 32.53 7.04
CA ARG A 320 40.76 33.73 6.34
C ARG A 320 40.78 33.58 4.82
N GLN A 321 41.86 33.05 4.24
CA GLN A 321 41.96 32.86 2.79
C GLN A 321 40.94 31.84 2.28
N GLN A 322 40.72 30.76 3.04
CA GLN A 322 39.73 29.75 2.71
C GLN A 322 38.31 30.34 2.74
N GLY A 323 37.95 31.06 3.80
CA GLY A 323 36.63 31.71 3.89
C GLY A 323 36.42 32.80 2.81
N GLN A 324 37.46 33.53 2.41
CA GLN A 324 37.40 34.43 1.25
C GLN A 324 37.01 33.69 -0.03
N ASN A 325 37.65 32.55 -0.28
CA ASN A 325 37.39 31.75 -1.47
C ASN A 325 35.97 31.15 -1.43
N GLU A 326 35.50 30.71 -0.26
CA GLU A 326 34.15 30.17 -0.08
C GLU A 326 33.07 31.24 -0.28
N VAL A 327 33.26 32.46 0.25
CA VAL A 327 32.33 33.59 0.03
C VAL A 327 32.35 34.08 -1.41
N ALA A 328 33.52 34.07 -2.08
CA ALA A 328 33.59 34.37 -3.51
C ALA A 328 32.78 33.36 -4.32
N ALA A 329 32.97 32.06 -4.08
CA ALA A 329 32.21 31.00 -4.76
C ALA A 329 30.70 31.08 -4.46
N ALA A 330 30.31 31.44 -3.24
CA ALA A 330 28.90 31.69 -2.90
C ALA A 330 28.34 32.91 -3.64
N SER A 331 29.13 33.99 -3.78
CA SER A 331 28.71 35.19 -4.51
C SER A 331 28.57 34.94 -6.01
N ASP A 332 29.44 34.11 -6.59
CA ASP A 332 29.35 33.70 -7.99
C ASP A 332 28.08 32.84 -8.21
N ALA A 333 27.84 31.85 -7.34
CA ALA A 333 26.64 31.01 -7.40
C ALA A 333 25.35 31.83 -7.22
N PHE A 334 25.38 32.86 -6.36
CA PHE A 334 24.29 33.82 -6.23
C PHE A 334 24.00 34.50 -7.56
N THR A 335 25.04 35.06 -8.19
CA THR A 335 24.92 35.86 -9.40
C THR A 335 24.39 35.01 -10.56
N ASP A 336 24.95 33.80 -10.74
CA ASP A 336 24.52 32.85 -11.76
C ASP A 336 23.03 32.45 -11.65
N PHE A 337 22.52 32.36 -10.42
CA PHE A 337 21.10 32.08 -10.19
C PHE A 337 20.25 33.34 -10.39
N ALA A 338 20.67 34.47 -9.83
CA ALA A 338 19.95 35.74 -9.88
C ALA A 338 19.79 36.30 -11.30
N ASP A 339 20.77 36.10 -12.18
CA ASP A 339 20.76 36.59 -13.56
C ASP A 339 19.69 35.94 -14.46
N ARG A 340 19.11 34.81 -14.03
CA ARG A 340 18.10 34.07 -14.81
C ARG A 340 16.78 34.82 -14.93
N SER A 341 16.32 35.43 -13.84
CA SER A 341 15.14 36.28 -13.84
C SER A 341 15.05 37.08 -12.55
N ARG A 342 14.19 38.10 -12.52
CA ARG A 342 13.91 38.87 -11.31
C ARG A 342 13.43 37.98 -10.15
N ASP A 343 12.59 36.99 -10.43
CA ASP A 343 12.06 36.08 -9.41
C ASP A 343 13.21 35.23 -8.79
N HIS A 344 14.21 34.84 -9.59
CA HIS A 344 15.41 34.16 -9.09
C HIS A 344 16.29 35.09 -8.25
N ALA A 345 16.45 36.34 -8.67
CA ALA A 345 17.20 37.33 -7.89
C ALA A 345 16.55 37.56 -6.52
N GLU A 346 15.22 37.62 -6.46
CA GLU A 346 14.48 37.77 -5.19
C GLU A 346 14.62 36.53 -4.29
N LEU A 347 14.52 35.31 -4.83
CA LEU A 347 14.76 34.05 -4.09
C LEU A 347 16.21 33.90 -3.61
N ALA A 348 17.19 34.21 -4.45
CA ALA A 348 18.60 34.19 -4.08
C ALA A 348 18.88 35.20 -2.97
N SER A 349 18.28 36.39 -3.06
CA SER A 349 18.43 37.45 -2.04
C SER A 349 17.85 37.03 -0.70
N GLU A 350 16.68 36.37 -0.69
CA GLU A 350 16.14 35.78 0.53
C GLU A 350 17.06 34.69 1.08
N ALA A 351 17.59 33.80 0.23
CA ALA A 351 18.52 32.76 0.65
C ALA A 351 19.81 33.35 1.23
N TRP A 352 20.32 34.43 0.65
CA TRP A 352 21.46 35.17 1.17
C TRP A 352 21.15 35.75 2.55
N ASP A 353 20.02 36.45 2.71
CA ASP A 353 19.63 37.05 4.00
C ASP A 353 19.57 36.02 5.13
N ARG A 354 19.06 34.81 4.84
CA ARG A 354 18.92 33.75 5.84
C ARG A 354 20.24 33.11 6.28
N ASN A 355 21.28 33.17 5.45
CA ASN A 355 22.51 32.39 5.65
C ASN A 355 23.76 33.24 5.82
N ALA A 356 23.78 34.47 5.30
CA ALA A 356 25.02 35.23 5.10
C ALA A 356 25.41 36.16 6.27
N ASN A 357 24.75 36.09 7.44
CA ASN A 357 25.12 36.82 8.67
C ASN A 357 25.44 38.31 8.45
N ASP A 358 24.54 39.07 7.83
CA ASP A 358 24.69 40.49 7.48
C ASP A 358 25.83 40.80 6.48
N ALA A 359 26.41 39.79 5.83
CA ALA A 359 27.37 40.01 4.76
C ALA A 359 26.72 40.82 3.63
N ARG A 360 27.50 41.75 3.08
CA ARG A 360 27.05 42.62 1.99
C ARG A 360 26.56 41.77 0.81
N GLY A 361 25.34 42.05 0.35
CA GLY A 361 24.74 41.39 -0.81
C GLY A 361 25.63 41.45 -2.06
N PRO A 362 25.72 40.35 -2.85
CA PRO A 362 26.44 40.31 -4.12
C PRO A 362 25.78 41.17 -5.20
N GLU A 363 26.37 41.17 -6.40
CA GLU A 363 25.73 41.74 -7.59
C GLU A 363 24.38 41.04 -7.86
N GLY A 364 23.36 41.81 -8.26
CA GLY A 364 22.00 41.29 -8.44
C GLY A 364 21.16 41.15 -7.17
N TYR A 365 21.71 41.46 -5.98
CA TYR A 365 20.95 41.42 -4.73
C TYR A 365 19.76 42.40 -4.71
N VAL A 366 18.59 41.89 -4.33
CA VAL A 366 17.33 42.61 -4.18
C VAL A 366 16.99 42.78 -2.70
N PRO A 367 17.03 44.01 -2.15
CA PRO A 367 16.63 44.27 -0.78
C PRO A 367 15.18 43.84 -0.50
N ALA A 368 14.89 43.39 0.72
CA ALA A 368 13.54 42.95 1.12
C ALA A 368 12.43 43.96 0.79
N THR A 369 12.72 45.27 0.88
CA THR A 369 11.75 46.34 0.56
C THR A 369 11.46 46.51 -0.93
N GLU A 370 12.26 45.92 -1.81
CA GLU A 370 12.15 46.02 -3.27
C GLU A 370 11.66 44.72 -3.94
N ARG A 371 11.48 43.65 -3.14
CA ARG A 371 10.93 42.36 -3.58
C ARG A 371 9.45 42.52 -3.93
N ARG A 372 9.04 41.91 -5.04
CA ARG A 372 7.66 41.89 -5.53
C ARG A 372 7.02 40.51 -5.39
N MET A 373 7.83 39.47 -5.25
CA MET A 373 7.38 38.11 -4.97
C MET A 373 6.65 38.08 -3.62
N PRO A 374 5.44 37.49 -3.55
CA PRO A 374 4.74 37.30 -2.29
C PRO A 374 5.57 36.46 -1.31
N ASP A 375 5.55 36.82 -0.02
CA ASP A 375 6.24 36.07 1.04
C ASP A 375 5.83 34.59 1.08
N GLU A 376 4.57 34.30 0.72
CA GLU A 376 4.05 32.92 0.63
C GLU A 376 4.79 32.11 -0.45
N ASP A 377 5.10 32.71 -1.60
CA ASP A 377 5.77 32.06 -2.72
C ASP A 377 7.23 31.76 -2.37
N ILE A 378 7.89 32.74 -1.75
CA ILE A 378 9.23 32.59 -1.17
C ILE A 378 9.23 31.44 -0.15
N GLN A 379 8.28 31.45 0.79
CA GLN A 379 8.20 30.43 1.82
C GLN A 379 7.93 29.03 1.23
N ARG A 380 7.09 28.93 0.20
CA ARG A 380 6.86 27.66 -0.52
C ARG A 380 8.14 27.10 -1.13
N ALA A 381 8.99 27.94 -1.73
CA ALA A 381 10.27 27.49 -2.29
C ALA A 381 11.19 26.88 -1.23
N PHE A 382 11.30 27.51 -0.05
CA PHE A 382 12.08 26.97 1.07
C PHE A 382 11.47 25.70 1.67
N THR A 383 10.14 25.64 1.80
CA THR A 383 9.46 24.43 2.29
C THR A 383 9.65 23.25 1.33
N ALA A 384 9.60 23.47 0.02
CA ALA A 384 9.85 22.43 -0.97
C ALA A 384 11.25 21.81 -0.81
N ILE A 385 12.29 22.63 -0.63
CA ILE A 385 13.66 22.15 -0.37
C ILE A 385 13.75 21.29 0.90
N GLN A 386 13.01 21.65 1.96
CA GLN A 386 12.99 20.86 3.19
C GLN A 386 12.30 19.51 2.97
N MET A 387 11.19 19.48 2.24
CA MET A 387 10.48 18.24 1.92
C MET A 387 11.32 17.31 1.04
N ASP A 388 12.02 17.85 0.04
CA ASP A 388 12.95 17.08 -0.79
C ASP A 388 14.05 16.42 0.06
N ARG A 389 14.60 17.14 1.06
CA ARG A 389 15.59 16.57 2.00
C ARG A 389 15.01 15.43 2.83
N VAL A 390 13.77 15.55 3.31
CA VAL A 390 13.10 14.49 4.09
C VAL A 390 12.87 13.26 3.20
N ARG A 391 12.35 13.46 1.99
CA ARG A 391 12.13 12.38 1.03
C ARG A 391 13.42 11.63 0.68
N GLU A 392 14.51 12.35 0.40
CA GLU A 392 15.84 11.75 0.17
C GLU A 392 16.34 10.92 1.38
N GLN A 393 16.02 11.35 2.61
CA GLN A 393 16.38 10.60 3.82
C GLN A 393 15.54 9.34 3.98
N GLU A 394 14.24 9.42 3.72
CA GLU A 394 13.32 8.28 3.76
C GLU A 394 13.67 7.25 2.69
N GLU A 395 13.98 7.68 1.47
CA GLU A 395 14.43 6.81 0.38
C GLU A 395 15.74 6.10 0.74
N ARG A 396 16.71 6.81 1.33
CA ARG A 396 17.96 6.19 1.82
C ARG A 396 17.69 5.19 2.94
N ALA A 397 16.77 5.50 3.85
CA ALA A 397 16.38 4.59 4.93
C ALA A 397 15.68 3.34 4.38
N ALA A 398 14.79 3.50 3.40
CA ALA A 398 14.11 2.39 2.72
C ALA A 398 15.10 1.51 1.98
N GLN A 399 16.03 2.09 1.21
CA GLN A 399 17.10 1.34 0.53
C GLN A 399 18.01 0.62 1.51
N SER A 400 18.33 1.23 2.66
CA SER A 400 19.08 0.57 3.72
C SER A 400 18.29 -0.62 4.27
N GLN A 401 16.99 -0.44 4.55
CA GLN A 401 16.13 -1.49 5.06
C GLN A 401 15.99 -2.65 4.07
N GLU A 402 15.89 -2.37 2.77
CA GLU A 402 15.87 -3.40 1.72
C GLU A 402 17.19 -4.18 1.65
N ARG A 403 18.33 -3.50 1.75
CA ARG A 403 19.65 -4.15 1.82
C ARG A 403 19.77 -5.04 3.06
N ASP A 404 19.29 -4.56 4.20
CA ASP A 404 19.30 -5.33 5.45
C ASP A 404 18.39 -6.56 5.37
N LYS A 405 17.20 -6.44 4.76
CA LYS A 405 16.30 -7.57 4.49
C LYS A 405 16.94 -8.59 3.54
N ALA A 406 17.59 -8.14 2.47
CA ALA A 406 18.27 -9.02 1.53
C ALA A 406 19.43 -9.77 2.21
N ALA A 407 20.24 -9.08 3.01
CA ALA A 407 21.33 -9.69 3.78
C ALA A 407 20.81 -10.72 4.79
N ALA A 408 19.73 -10.39 5.51
CA ALA A 408 19.07 -11.31 6.44
C ALA A 408 18.48 -12.53 5.70
N LEU A 409 17.92 -12.34 4.51
CA LEU A 409 17.40 -13.45 3.70
C LEU A 409 18.53 -14.40 3.28
N ASP A 410 19.66 -13.87 2.83
CA ASP A 410 20.80 -14.70 2.44
C ASP A 410 21.40 -15.46 3.64
N GLU A 411 21.50 -14.83 4.82
CA GLU A 411 21.89 -15.50 6.05
C GLU A 411 20.90 -16.64 6.40
N ALA A 412 19.59 -16.36 6.33
CA ALA A 412 18.57 -17.35 6.61
C ALA A 412 18.67 -18.55 5.65
N LYS A 413 18.89 -18.31 4.35
CA LYS A 413 19.07 -19.37 3.34
C LYS A 413 20.29 -20.25 3.66
N GLN A 414 21.41 -19.62 4.04
CA GLN A 414 22.65 -20.34 4.40
C GLN A 414 22.48 -21.20 5.65
N LEU A 415 21.81 -20.67 6.69
CA LEU A 415 21.55 -21.40 7.93
C LEU A 415 20.54 -22.53 7.71
N ALA A 416 19.45 -22.27 6.98
CA ALA A 416 18.43 -23.28 6.68
C ALA A 416 19.00 -24.46 5.86
N ALA A 417 19.93 -24.20 4.94
CA ALA A 417 20.60 -25.24 4.15
C ALA A 417 21.43 -26.23 4.99
N ARG A 418 21.80 -25.89 6.24
CA ARG A 418 22.48 -26.82 7.17
C ARG A 418 21.55 -27.90 7.74
N GLY A 419 20.23 -27.71 7.63
CA GLY A 419 19.23 -28.68 8.08
C GLY A 419 19.18 -28.87 9.60
N GLY A 420 18.72 -30.03 10.06
CA GLY A 420 18.33 -30.26 11.47
C GLY A 420 19.45 -30.35 12.51
N ASN A 421 20.72 -30.06 12.16
CA ASN A 421 21.88 -30.16 13.06
C ASN A 421 22.39 -28.77 13.51
N MET A 422 21.50 -27.79 13.67
CA MET A 422 21.89 -26.44 14.10
C MET A 422 22.15 -26.37 15.61
N THR A 423 23.18 -25.62 16.00
CA THR A 423 23.39 -25.20 17.39
C THR A 423 22.27 -24.24 17.85
N PHE A 424 22.16 -24.02 19.16
CA PHE A 424 21.22 -23.04 19.72
C PHE A 424 21.44 -21.62 19.13
N ASP A 425 22.70 -21.19 19.02
CA ASP A 425 23.04 -19.86 18.49
C ASP A 425 22.75 -19.73 16.99
N GLU A 426 22.94 -20.79 16.21
CA GLU A 426 22.54 -20.83 14.80
C GLU A 426 21.02 -20.85 14.65
N SER A 427 20.33 -21.58 15.52
CA SER A 427 18.86 -21.65 15.53
C SER A 427 18.27 -20.26 15.83
N ARG A 428 18.83 -19.56 16.82
CA ARG A 428 18.43 -18.18 17.14
C ARG A 428 18.68 -17.23 15.98
N ARG A 429 19.86 -17.29 15.35
CA ARG A 429 20.19 -16.45 14.18
C ARG A 429 19.26 -16.72 13.00
N LEU A 430 18.91 -17.98 12.75
CA LEU A 430 17.96 -18.32 11.69
C LEU A 430 16.59 -17.71 11.96
N VAL A 431 16.07 -17.83 13.18
CA VAL A 431 14.78 -17.24 13.56
C VAL A 431 14.80 -15.72 13.40
N ASP A 432 15.81 -15.05 13.96
CA ASP A 432 15.97 -13.59 13.85
C ASP A 432 16.09 -13.12 12.38
N ALA A 433 16.86 -13.84 11.57
CA ALA A 433 17.07 -13.52 10.16
C ALA A 433 15.79 -13.70 9.33
N VAL A 434 15.04 -14.79 9.57
CA VAL A 434 13.74 -15.05 8.93
C VAL A 434 12.72 -13.97 9.28
N GLU A 435 12.59 -13.62 10.56
CA GLU A 435 11.62 -12.60 10.99
C GLU A 435 11.94 -11.22 10.39
N ARG A 436 13.22 -10.85 10.30
CA ARG A 436 13.65 -9.60 9.66
C ARG A 436 13.43 -9.59 8.15
N ALA A 437 13.77 -10.70 7.48
CA ALA A 437 13.76 -10.78 6.03
C ALA A 437 12.36 -10.99 5.44
N LEU A 438 11.57 -11.90 6.03
CA LEU A 438 10.31 -12.38 5.49
C LEU A 438 9.08 -11.89 6.27
N GLY A 439 9.28 -11.36 7.48
CA GLY A 439 8.19 -10.84 8.32
C GLY A 439 7.33 -11.93 8.97
N GLN A 440 6.33 -11.49 9.75
CA GLN A 440 5.51 -12.39 10.55
C GLN A 440 4.51 -13.22 9.74
N ASP A 441 4.08 -12.75 8.56
CA ASP A 441 3.12 -13.49 7.76
C ASP A 441 3.75 -14.73 7.12
N ALA A 442 4.99 -14.62 6.63
CA ALA A 442 5.76 -15.76 6.17
C ALA A 442 6.02 -16.79 7.30
N VAL A 443 6.28 -16.30 8.52
CA VAL A 443 6.40 -17.16 9.71
C VAL A 443 5.10 -17.91 9.98
N ARG A 444 3.95 -17.23 9.92
CA ARG A 444 2.63 -17.86 10.09
C ARG A 444 2.35 -18.87 8.99
N ASP A 445 2.71 -18.59 7.75
CA ASP A 445 2.56 -19.53 6.64
C ASP A 445 3.34 -20.81 6.89
N MET A 446 4.61 -20.71 7.30
CA MET A 446 5.43 -21.86 7.67
C MET A 446 4.82 -22.65 8.84
N GLN A 447 4.31 -21.96 9.86
CA GLN A 447 3.63 -22.61 10.99
C GLN A 447 2.33 -23.31 10.58
N ASN A 448 1.71 -22.89 9.47
CA ASN A 448 0.49 -23.47 8.92
C ASN A 448 0.76 -24.48 7.79
N GLY A 449 2.01 -24.91 7.58
CA GLY A 449 2.37 -25.91 6.56
C GLY A 449 2.52 -25.35 5.15
N ARG A 450 2.46 -24.02 4.98
CA ARG A 450 2.61 -23.34 3.68
C ARG A 450 4.04 -22.88 3.51
N ALA A 451 4.64 -23.19 2.37
CA ALA A 451 5.98 -22.75 2.08
C ALA A 451 5.99 -21.25 1.74
N PRO A 452 6.89 -20.45 2.34
CA PRO A 452 6.97 -19.02 2.06
C PRO A 452 7.49 -18.80 0.64
N ASP A 453 7.09 -17.69 0.02
CA ASP A 453 7.61 -17.31 -1.29
C ASP A 453 9.02 -16.73 -1.13
N ILE A 454 10.02 -17.52 -1.52
CA ILE A 454 11.42 -17.13 -1.44
C ILE A 454 12.01 -17.07 -2.85
N PRO A 455 12.50 -15.89 -3.29
CA PRO A 455 13.17 -15.74 -4.58
C PRO A 455 14.36 -16.68 -4.74
N GLY A 456 14.44 -17.36 -5.89
CA GLY A 456 15.51 -18.29 -6.23
C GLY A 456 15.41 -19.68 -5.61
N MET A 457 14.34 -19.99 -4.86
CA MET A 457 14.09 -21.33 -4.31
C MET A 457 12.94 -22.02 -5.03
N GLY A 458 13.15 -23.27 -5.43
CA GLY A 458 12.07 -24.14 -5.91
C GLY A 458 11.16 -24.60 -4.77
N THR A 459 9.97 -25.10 -5.10
CA THR A 459 8.93 -25.47 -4.11
C THR A 459 9.45 -26.41 -3.02
N ALA A 460 10.18 -27.48 -3.38
CA ALA A 460 10.74 -28.41 -2.42
C ALA A 460 11.74 -27.72 -1.46
N GLN A 461 12.62 -26.87 -1.99
CA GLN A 461 13.59 -26.11 -1.19
C GLN A 461 12.91 -25.14 -0.21
N ARG A 462 11.76 -24.56 -0.59
CA ARG A 462 10.97 -23.71 0.30
C ARG A 462 10.33 -24.50 1.45
N HIS A 463 9.88 -25.73 1.19
CA HIS A 463 9.41 -26.61 2.26
C HIS A 463 10.56 -27.07 3.17
N ASP A 464 11.73 -27.39 2.62
CA ASP A 464 12.93 -27.72 3.42
C ASP A 464 13.39 -26.54 4.27
N PHE A 465 13.35 -25.32 3.72
CA PHE A 465 13.62 -24.09 4.44
C PHE A 465 12.65 -23.90 5.62
N ALA A 466 11.35 -24.08 5.39
CA ALA A 466 10.34 -23.99 6.43
C ALA A 466 10.55 -25.03 7.55
N ILE A 467 10.92 -26.26 7.18
CA ILE A 467 11.26 -27.30 8.17
C ILE A 467 12.47 -26.88 9.01
N ALA A 468 13.50 -26.32 8.38
CA ALA A 468 14.71 -25.86 9.07
C ALA A 468 14.38 -24.73 10.06
N TYR A 469 13.54 -23.76 9.66
CA TYR A 469 13.04 -22.71 10.54
C TYR A 469 12.24 -23.27 11.73
N LEU A 470 11.26 -24.15 11.49
CA LEU A 470 10.41 -24.69 12.55
C LEU A 470 11.21 -25.51 13.58
N LYS A 471 12.21 -26.26 13.11
CA LYS A 471 13.14 -26.97 14.00
C LYS A 471 14.01 -26.00 14.82
N ALA A 472 14.49 -24.92 14.21
CA ALA A 472 15.23 -23.89 14.90
C ALA A 472 14.37 -23.20 15.99
N ASP A 473 13.11 -22.88 15.68
CA ASP A 473 12.16 -22.31 16.66
C ASP A 473 11.88 -23.26 17.84
N GLN A 474 11.75 -24.56 17.58
CA GLN A 474 11.65 -25.57 18.65
C GLN A 474 12.92 -25.64 19.50
N ASN A 475 14.10 -25.55 18.88
CA ASN A 475 15.39 -25.66 19.56
C ASN A 475 15.67 -24.48 20.51
N ILE A 476 15.13 -23.29 20.20
CA ILE A 476 15.25 -22.12 21.08
C ILE A 476 14.24 -22.09 22.25
N GLY A 477 13.40 -23.12 22.39
CA GLY A 477 12.49 -23.28 23.52
C GLY A 477 11.12 -22.62 23.32
N SER A 478 10.67 -22.43 22.08
CA SER A 478 9.28 -22.08 21.78
C SER A 478 8.35 -23.15 22.36
N SER A 479 7.38 -22.76 23.19
CA SER A 479 6.39 -23.68 23.80
C SER A 479 5.47 -24.36 22.78
N ARG A 480 5.62 -24.05 21.48
CA ARG A 480 4.78 -24.53 20.40
C ARG A 480 5.37 -25.81 19.79
N ASP A 481 4.54 -26.84 19.72
CA ASP A 481 4.88 -28.07 19.00
C ASP A 481 4.64 -27.90 17.50
N HIS A 482 5.73 -27.74 16.74
CA HIS A 482 5.71 -27.65 15.28
C HIS A 482 5.72 -29.02 14.57
N SER A 483 5.62 -30.14 15.30
CA SER A 483 5.69 -31.49 14.70
C SER A 483 4.67 -31.71 13.58
N HIS A 484 3.47 -31.16 13.73
CA HIS A 484 2.42 -31.25 12.70
C HIS A 484 2.78 -30.48 11.42
N ALA A 485 3.22 -29.22 11.56
CA ALA A 485 3.64 -28.39 10.44
C ALA A 485 4.86 -29.02 9.72
N ILE A 486 5.85 -29.49 10.49
CA ILE A 486 7.01 -30.21 9.95
C ILE A 486 6.58 -31.43 9.14
N ALA A 487 5.60 -32.22 9.61
CA ALA A 487 5.08 -33.36 8.87
C ALA A 487 4.39 -32.94 7.56
N GLN A 488 3.60 -31.86 7.57
CA GLN A 488 2.96 -31.33 6.36
C GLN A 488 3.99 -30.89 5.32
N HIS A 489 5.03 -30.16 5.73
CA HIS A 489 6.11 -29.73 4.84
C HIS A 489 6.89 -30.93 4.26
N ASN A 490 7.20 -31.95 5.07
CA ASN A 490 7.88 -33.16 4.58
C ASN A 490 7.06 -33.88 3.50
N VAL A 491 5.75 -34.04 3.71
CA VAL A 491 4.86 -34.67 2.72
C VAL A 491 4.81 -33.85 1.43
N ALA A 492 4.72 -32.53 1.54
CA ALA A 492 4.66 -31.64 0.39
C ALA A 492 5.98 -31.65 -0.42
N ALA A 493 7.13 -31.63 0.25
CA ALA A 493 8.45 -31.74 -0.40
C ALA A 493 8.58 -33.05 -1.18
N VAL A 494 8.23 -34.19 -0.57
CA VAL A 494 8.31 -35.51 -1.21
C VAL A 494 7.35 -35.63 -2.40
N LYS A 495 6.12 -35.15 -2.28
CA LYS A 495 5.15 -35.16 -3.39
C LYS A 495 5.68 -34.39 -4.60
N HIS A 496 6.29 -33.23 -4.36
CA HIS A 496 6.85 -32.41 -5.43
C HIS A 496 8.08 -33.05 -6.08
N GLU A 497 8.93 -33.72 -5.30
CA GLU A 497 10.08 -34.45 -5.84
C GLU A 497 9.63 -35.66 -6.69
N GLN A 498 8.59 -36.37 -6.26
CA GLN A 498 7.99 -37.47 -7.02
C GLN A 498 7.38 -36.98 -8.34
N ALA A 499 6.65 -35.85 -8.33
CA ALA A 499 6.08 -35.25 -9.54
C ALA A 499 7.16 -34.92 -10.59
N LEU A 500 8.26 -34.27 -10.18
CA LEU A 500 9.39 -33.97 -11.06
C LEU A 500 10.04 -35.24 -11.66
N ARG A 501 10.12 -36.32 -10.88
CA ARG A 501 10.64 -37.62 -11.36
C ARG A 501 9.68 -38.32 -12.33
N HIS A 502 8.38 -38.04 -12.27
CA HIS A 502 7.40 -38.57 -13.22
C HIS A 502 7.42 -37.76 -14.53
N GLU A 503 7.52 -36.44 -14.46
CA GLU A 503 7.67 -35.58 -15.65
C GLU A 503 8.94 -35.89 -16.43
N ARG A 504 10.09 -36.08 -15.75
CA ARG A 504 11.34 -36.46 -16.42
C ARG A 504 11.26 -37.83 -17.12
N ARG A 505 10.56 -38.80 -16.53
CA ARG A 505 10.35 -40.12 -17.13
C ARG A 505 9.36 -40.11 -18.31
N GLY A 506 8.37 -39.21 -18.28
CA GLY A 506 7.46 -39.01 -19.42
C GLY A 506 8.19 -38.44 -20.63
N HIS A 507 9.07 -37.44 -20.43
CA HIS A 507 9.88 -36.87 -21.51
C HIS A 507 10.93 -37.83 -22.09
N GLU A 508 11.44 -38.79 -21.31
CA GLU A 508 12.34 -39.84 -21.81
C GLU A 508 11.60 -40.93 -22.62
N GLN A 509 10.31 -41.16 -22.36
CA GLN A 509 9.50 -42.13 -23.12
C GLN A 509 9.02 -41.58 -24.46
N ASP A 510 8.70 -40.29 -24.55
CA ASP A 510 8.30 -39.64 -25.81
C ASP A 510 9.50 -39.39 -26.76
N GLY A 511 10.74 -39.45 -26.25
CA GLY A 511 11.97 -39.34 -27.04
C GLY A 511 12.39 -40.63 -27.77
N HIS A 512 11.71 -41.75 -27.54
CA HIS A 512 12.08 -43.06 -28.09
C HIS A 512 11.19 -43.57 -29.23
N ASP A 513 10.24 -42.78 -29.73
CA ASP A 513 9.31 -43.18 -30.81
C ASP A 513 9.60 -42.51 -32.18
N PHE A 514 10.88 -42.18 -32.45
CA PHE A 514 11.37 -41.87 -33.78
C PHE A 514 12.75 -42.52 -34.00
N GLY A 515 12.76 -43.78 -34.45
CA GLY A 515 13.95 -44.53 -34.85
C GLY A 515 13.60 -45.72 -35.72
#